data_AF-A0A7X2MQ15-F1
#
_entry.id   AF-A0A7X2MQ15-F1
#
_cell.length_a   1.000
_cell.length_b   1.000
_cell.length_c   1.000
_cell.angle_alpha   90.00
_cell.angle_beta   90.00
_cell.angle_gamma   90.00
#
_symmetry.space_group_name_H-M   'P 1'
#
loop_
_entity.id
_entity.type
_entity.pdbx_description
1 polymer ?
#
loop_
_entity_poly.entity_id
_entity_poly.type
_entity_poly.pdbx_seq_one_letter_code
_entity_poly.pdbx_strand_id
1 'polypeptide(L)'
;MSKFIFSSPRKYVQGAGVLDELGPYVAELGDNAFLVADDVVWKLIGERAQQALQKAGVTFNWHPFNGEASSNEITRLSQLAKSQGCNVVVGLGGGKTLDTVKAVADELKQPVAIVPTIASTDAPCSALSVIYSDSGVFESYRFYSKNPDLVLVDTAVCASAPARLFASGIADGLATWVEAQAVARSHSKSMVNGDPTIAGLAIARACEETLL
;
A
#
# COMPACT_ATOMS: atom_id res chain seq x y z
N MET A 1 -5.56 -23.07 22.50
CA MET A 1 -5.84 -23.65 21.16
C MET A 1 -5.02 -22.89 20.13
N SER A 2 -4.39 -23.57 19.18
CA SER A 2 -3.70 -22.92 18.07
C SER A 2 -4.73 -22.33 17.10
N LYS A 3 -4.52 -21.08 16.69
CA LYS A 3 -5.37 -20.34 15.74
C LYS A 3 -4.49 -19.86 14.61
N PHE A 4 -4.48 -20.59 13.51
CA PHE A 4 -3.72 -20.24 12.31
C PHE A 4 -4.48 -19.21 11.48
N ILE A 5 -3.81 -18.13 11.08
CA ILE A 5 -4.44 -17.02 10.33
C ILE A 5 -3.57 -16.69 9.13
N PHE A 6 -4.21 -16.52 7.97
CA PHE A 6 -3.62 -15.97 6.76
C PHE A 6 -4.41 -14.73 6.37
N SER A 7 -3.72 -13.66 5.96
CA SER A 7 -4.33 -12.42 5.49
C SER A 7 -3.59 -11.93 4.25
N SER A 8 -4.31 -11.27 3.35
CA SER A 8 -3.81 -10.85 2.04
C SER A 8 -4.64 -9.68 1.53
N PRO A 9 -4.09 -8.82 0.66
CA PRO A 9 -4.90 -7.96 -0.19
C PRO A 9 -5.97 -8.76 -0.95
N ARG A 10 -7.11 -8.14 -1.26
CA ARG A 10 -8.16 -8.77 -2.07
C ARG A 10 -7.68 -9.05 -3.49
N LYS A 11 -6.88 -8.14 -4.07
CA LYS A 11 -6.32 -8.28 -5.42
C LYS A 11 -4.92 -7.67 -5.47
N TYR A 12 -3.99 -8.40 -6.07
CA TYR A 12 -2.65 -7.93 -6.44
C TYR A 12 -2.52 -8.00 -7.95
N VAL A 13 -2.13 -6.90 -8.59
CA VAL A 13 -1.97 -6.77 -10.04
C VAL A 13 -0.58 -6.24 -10.31
N GLN A 14 0.18 -6.89 -11.20
CA GLN A 14 1.52 -6.46 -11.57
C GLN A 14 1.74 -6.63 -13.08
N GLY A 15 2.28 -5.61 -13.73
CA GLY A 15 2.65 -5.67 -15.15
C GLY A 15 3.22 -4.35 -15.66
N ALA A 16 3.84 -4.36 -16.84
CA ALA A 16 4.33 -3.12 -17.44
C ALA A 16 3.16 -2.37 -18.08
N GLY A 17 2.95 -1.11 -17.69
CA GLY A 17 1.87 -0.28 -18.24
C GLY A 17 0.50 -0.46 -17.57
N VAL A 18 0.37 -1.33 -16.56
CA VAL A 18 -0.94 -1.62 -15.94
C VAL A 18 -1.57 -0.43 -15.22
N LEU A 19 -0.84 0.67 -15.01
CA LEU A 19 -1.43 1.91 -14.50
C LEU A 19 -2.54 2.43 -15.44
N ASP A 20 -2.42 2.19 -16.75
CA ASP A 20 -3.41 2.62 -17.74
C ASP A 20 -4.72 1.81 -17.63
N GLU A 21 -4.71 0.71 -16.86
CA GLU A 21 -5.85 -0.13 -16.49
C GLU A 21 -6.38 0.17 -15.08
N LEU A 22 -5.87 1.20 -14.38
CA LEU A 22 -6.28 1.53 -13.01
C LEU A 22 -7.80 1.75 -12.87
N GLY A 23 -8.41 2.39 -13.87
CA GLY A 23 -9.82 2.80 -13.86
C GLY A 23 -10.79 1.64 -13.57
N PRO A 24 -10.81 0.57 -14.39
CA PRO A 24 -11.64 -0.61 -14.15
C PRO A 24 -11.46 -1.21 -12.75
N TYR A 25 -10.23 -1.29 -12.23
CA TYR A 25 -10.00 -1.84 -10.89
C TYR A 25 -10.54 -0.94 -9.78
N VAL A 26 -10.44 0.39 -9.93
CA VAL A 26 -11.01 1.35 -8.96
C VAL A 26 -12.54 1.36 -9.04
N ALA A 27 -13.12 1.21 -10.23
CA ALA A 27 -14.57 1.13 -10.42
C ALA A 27 -15.22 -0.09 -9.73
N GLU A 28 -14.46 -1.17 -9.49
CA GLU A 28 -14.90 -2.30 -8.65
C GLU A 28 -14.99 -1.97 -7.15
N LEU A 29 -14.41 -0.84 -6.72
CA LEU A 29 -14.32 -0.40 -5.33
C LEU A 29 -15.22 0.80 -5.03
N GLY A 30 -15.37 1.71 -5.98
CA GLY A 30 -16.17 2.93 -5.86
C GLY A 30 -16.14 3.77 -7.12
N ASP A 31 -16.95 4.84 -7.16
CA ASP A 31 -17.13 5.72 -8.31
C ASP A 31 -16.69 7.18 -8.04
N ASN A 32 -16.28 7.50 -6.81
CA ASN A 32 -15.75 8.80 -6.40
C ASN A 32 -14.44 8.63 -5.61
N ALA A 33 -13.32 8.74 -6.32
CA ALA A 33 -11.99 8.47 -5.81
C ALA A 33 -11.33 9.69 -5.15
N PHE A 34 -10.83 9.49 -3.93
CA PHE A 34 -9.92 10.39 -3.26
C PHE A 34 -8.47 9.99 -3.59
N LEU A 35 -7.85 10.68 -4.54
CA LEU A 35 -6.49 10.42 -4.99
C LEU A 35 -5.48 11.20 -4.15
N VAL A 36 -4.47 10.52 -3.63
CA VAL A 36 -3.37 11.13 -2.87
C VAL A 36 -2.05 10.74 -3.50
N ALA A 37 -1.25 11.75 -3.80
CA ALA A 37 0.11 11.63 -4.31
C ALA A 37 0.89 12.89 -3.94
N ASP A 38 2.20 12.79 -3.74
CA ASP A 38 3.04 14.00 -3.68
C ASP A 38 3.18 14.64 -5.07
N ASP A 39 3.70 15.87 -5.11
CA ASP A 39 3.86 16.62 -6.37
C ASP A 39 4.79 15.93 -7.38
N VAL A 40 5.79 15.18 -6.91
CA VAL A 40 6.76 14.50 -7.79
C VAL A 40 6.06 13.34 -8.50
N VAL A 41 5.37 12.51 -7.73
CA VAL A 41 4.60 11.37 -8.23
C VAL A 41 3.45 11.86 -9.12
N TRP A 42 2.76 12.93 -8.72
CA TRP A 42 1.67 13.48 -9.51
C TRP A 42 2.15 13.98 -10.88
N LYS A 43 3.29 14.66 -10.94
CA LYS A 43 3.91 15.06 -12.22
C LYS A 43 4.34 13.87 -13.07
N LEU A 44 4.79 12.79 -12.44
CA LEU A 44 5.30 11.60 -13.14
C LEU A 44 4.18 10.75 -13.76
N ILE A 45 3.10 10.50 -13.00
CA ILE A 45 2.08 9.51 -13.38
C ILE A 45 0.63 10.00 -13.22
N GLY A 46 0.42 11.21 -12.70
CA GLY A 46 -0.91 11.73 -12.42
C GLY A 46 -1.79 11.83 -13.66
N GLU A 47 -1.25 12.25 -14.81
CA GLU A 47 -2.01 12.31 -16.06
C GLU A 47 -2.53 10.92 -16.50
N ARG A 48 -1.68 9.89 -16.46
CA ARG A 48 -2.05 8.52 -16.80
C ARG A 48 -3.14 7.98 -15.89
N ALA A 49 -2.99 8.18 -14.58
CA ALA A 49 -4.00 7.78 -13.59
C ALA A 49 -5.34 8.47 -13.83
N GLN A 50 -5.33 9.79 -14.10
CA GLN A 50 -6.54 10.55 -14.42
C GLN A 50 -7.23 10.01 -15.67
N GLN A 51 -6.49 9.82 -16.77
CA GLN A 51 -7.04 9.30 -18.01
C GLN A 51 -7.66 7.90 -17.81
N ALA A 52 -7.00 7.02 -17.05
CA ALA A 52 -7.50 5.69 -16.74
C ALA A 52 -8.84 5.76 -15.97
N LEU A 53 -8.93 6.62 -14.95
CA LEU A 53 -10.15 6.81 -14.15
C LEU A 53 -11.29 7.43 -14.98
N GLN A 54 -11.00 8.45 -15.78
CA GLN A 54 -11.99 9.10 -16.65
C GLN A 54 -12.58 8.13 -17.67
N LYS A 55 -11.74 7.30 -18.30
CA LYS A 55 -12.18 6.26 -19.25
C LYS A 55 -13.12 5.24 -18.60
N ALA A 56 -12.95 4.97 -17.31
CA ALA A 56 -13.80 4.08 -16.53
C ALA A 56 -15.03 4.78 -15.92
N GLY A 57 -15.22 6.08 -16.15
CA GLY A 57 -16.33 6.85 -15.58
C GLY A 57 -16.22 7.10 -14.07
N VAL A 58 -15.02 6.96 -13.49
CA VAL A 58 -14.77 7.24 -12.07
C VAL A 58 -14.51 8.73 -11.89
N THR A 59 -15.32 9.39 -11.07
CA THR A 59 -15.04 10.76 -10.62
C THR A 59 -13.88 10.75 -9.63
N PHE A 60 -13.05 11.79 -9.62
CA PHE A 60 -11.91 11.83 -8.71
C PHE A 60 -11.50 13.26 -8.35
N ASN A 61 -10.84 13.39 -7.21
CA ASN A 61 -10.14 14.60 -6.79
C ASN A 61 -8.74 14.23 -6.31
N TRP A 62 -7.71 14.89 -6.85
CA TRP A 62 -6.35 14.75 -6.37
C TRP A 62 -6.06 15.74 -5.23
N HIS A 63 -5.36 15.24 -4.22
CA HIS A 63 -4.84 16.03 -3.12
C HIS A 63 -3.35 15.77 -2.92
N PRO A 64 -2.53 16.82 -2.75
CA PRO A 64 -1.11 16.66 -2.49
C PRO A 64 -0.89 16.00 -1.13
N PHE A 65 0.05 15.05 -1.10
CA PHE A 65 0.64 14.52 0.13
C PHE A 65 1.81 15.40 0.55
N ASN A 66 1.81 15.85 1.81
CA ASN A 66 2.79 16.82 2.31
C ASN A 66 4.10 16.19 2.83
N GLY A 67 4.32 14.89 2.61
CA GLY A 67 5.62 14.23 2.80
C GLY A 67 5.75 13.37 4.06
N GLU A 68 5.01 13.68 5.14
CA GLU A 68 5.06 12.90 6.38
C GLU A 68 3.76 12.13 6.64
N ALA A 69 3.91 10.84 6.98
CA ALA A 69 2.80 9.97 7.37
C ALA A 69 2.45 10.21 8.85
N SER A 70 1.96 11.42 9.14
CA SER A 70 1.65 11.87 10.49
C SER A 70 0.15 11.86 10.78
N SER A 71 -0.19 11.84 12.06
CA SER A 71 -1.59 11.93 12.52
C SER A 71 -2.27 13.21 12.02
N ASN A 72 -1.53 14.32 11.89
CA ASN A 72 -2.04 15.59 11.39
C ASN A 72 -2.39 15.51 9.90
N GLU A 73 -1.49 14.95 9.09
CA GLU A 73 -1.72 14.79 7.65
C GLU A 73 -2.86 13.80 7.36
N ILE A 74 -2.93 12.69 8.11
CA ILE A 74 -4.04 11.74 8.04
C ILE A 74 -5.36 12.45 8.36
N THR A 75 -5.42 13.21 9.46
CA THR A 75 -6.62 13.95 9.86
C THR A 75 -7.07 14.94 8.78
N ARG A 76 -6.13 15.70 8.20
CA ARG A 76 -6.40 16.67 7.14
C ARG A 76 -7.00 15.99 5.91
N LEU A 77 -6.37 14.92 5.44
CA LEU A 77 -6.82 14.18 4.26
C LEU A 77 -8.15 13.47 4.49
N SER A 78 -8.37 12.88 5.68
CA SER A 78 -9.65 12.28 6.06
C SER A 78 -10.80 13.30 6.05
N GLN A 79 -10.58 14.50 6.57
CA GLN A 79 -11.59 15.57 6.54
C GLN A 79 -11.95 15.97 5.11
N LEU A 80 -10.95 16.14 4.24
CA LEU A 80 -11.14 16.46 2.84
C LEU A 80 -11.94 15.37 2.12
N ALA A 81 -11.50 14.12 2.21
CA ALA A 81 -12.16 12.96 1.60
C ALA A 81 -13.62 12.83 2.06
N LYS A 82 -13.89 13.04 3.36
CA LYS A 82 -15.24 13.02 3.92
C LYS A 82 -16.11 14.15 3.34
N SER A 83 -15.59 15.37 3.27
CA SER A 83 -16.34 16.52 2.73
C SER A 83 -16.64 16.41 1.24
N GLN A 84 -15.81 15.68 0.49
CA GLN A 84 -16.00 15.42 -0.94
C GLN A 84 -16.87 14.19 -1.23
N GLY A 85 -17.29 13.47 -0.18
CA GLY A 85 -18.14 12.28 -0.31
C GLY A 85 -17.47 11.15 -1.08
N CYS A 86 -16.13 11.04 -1.01
CA CYS A 86 -15.39 10.00 -1.70
C CYS A 86 -15.66 8.62 -1.08
N ASN A 87 -15.80 7.60 -1.92
CA ASN A 87 -16.13 6.22 -1.53
C ASN A 87 -15.03 5.22 -1.89
N VAL A 88 -13.89 5.68 -2.39
CA VAL A 88 -12.67 4.89 -2.55
C VAL A 88 -11.47 5.81 -2.37
N VAL A 89 -10.46 5.33 -1.63
CA VAL A 89 -9.19 6.05 -1.44
C VAL A 89 -8.12 5.42 -2.32
N VAL A 90 -7.36 6.23 -3.04
CA VAL A 90 -6.32 5.76 -3.96
C VAL A 90 -5.01 6.47 -3.66
N GLY A 91 -3.98 5.72 -3.28
CA GLY A 91 -2.64 6.27 -3.04
C GLY A 91 -1.69 5.93 -4.17
N LEU A 92 -1.01 6.94 -4.72
CA LEU A 92 0.07 6.78 -5.68
C LEU A 92 1.38 7.25 -5.02
N GLY A 93 2.38 6.38 -4.90
CA GLY A 93 3.70 6.83 -4.41
C GLY A 93 4.52 5.80 -3.66
N GLY A 94 5.37 6.30 -2.75
CA GLY A 94 6.21 5.49 -1.86
C GLY A 94 5.56 5.24 -0.50
N GLY A 95 6.27 4.52 0.38
CA GLY A 95 5.74 3.99 1.65
C GLY A 95 4.94 4.99 2.50
N LYS A 96 5.43 6.21 2.71
CA LYS A 96 4.74 7.22 3.54
C LYS A 96 3.38 7.64 2.96
N THR A 97 3.28 7.83 1.64
CA THR A 97 2.00 8.11 0.98
C THR A 97 1.06 6.93 1.14
N LEU A 98 1.55 5.71 0.91
CA LEU A 98 0.76 4.48 0.97
C LEU A 98 0.23 4.22 2.40
N ASP A 99 1.05 4.44 3.41
CA ASP A 99 0.65 4.29 4.81
C ASP A 99 -0.37 5.34 5.24
N THR A 100 -0.23 6.57 4.75
CA THR A 100 -1.19 7.65 4.97
C THR A 100 -2.55 7.30 4.40
N VAL A 101 -2.63 6.83 3.14
CA VAL A 101 -3.92 6.51 2.53
C VAL A 101 -4.61 5.29 3.14
N LYS A 102 -3.85 4.29 3.62
CA LYS A 102 -4.43 3.18 4.39
C LYS A 102 -5.12 3.71 5.65
N ALA A 103 -4.48 4.65 6.36
CA ALA A 103 -5.04 5.25 7.55
C ALA A 103 -6.30 6.08 7.24
N VAL A 104 -6.26 6.89 6.18
CA VAL A 104 -7.42 7.67 5.71
C VAL A 104 -8.59 6.75 5.36
N ALA A 105 -8.34 5.69 4.60
CA ALA A 105 -9.38 4.73 4.22
C ALA A 105 -9.99 4.01 5.44
N ASP A 106 -9.16 3.65 6.42
CA ASP A 106 -9.63 3.07 7.68
C ASP A 106 -10.50 4.04 8.48
N GLU A 107 -10.16 5.33 8.55
CA GLU A 107 -10.98 6.34 9.25
C GLU A 107 -12.34 6.54 8.59
N LEU A 108 -12.39 6.48 7.26
CA LEU A 108 -13.61 6.66 6.48
C LEU A 108 -14.41 5.36 6.29
N LYS A 109 -13.84 4.22 6.69
CA LYS A 109 -14.36 2.88 6.41
C LYS A 109 -14.62 2.65 4.92
N GLN A 110 -13.74 3.17 4.07
CA GLN A 110 -13.79 3.01 2.62
C GLN A 110 -12.76 1.99 2.12
N PRO A 111 -12.96 1.41 0.92
CA PRO A 111 -11.93 0.65 0.23
C PRO A 111 -10.68 1.49 -0.09
N VAL A 112 -9.53 0.81 -0.17
CA VAL A 112 -8.25 1.43 -0.52
C VAL A 112 -7.54 0.71 -1.66
N ALA A 113 -7.10 1.49 -2.65
CA ALA A 113 -6.20 1.08 -3.71
C ALA A 113 -4.81 1.68 -3.50
N ILE A 114 -3.80 0.82 -3.56
CA ILE A 114 -2.39 1.13 -3.32
C ILE A 114 -1.63 0.96 -4.64
N VAL A 115 -1.05 2.04 -5.14
CA VAL A 115 -0.29 2.05 -6.40
C VAL A 115 1.15 2.48 -6.09
N PRO A 116 2.03 1.54 -5.70
CA PRO A 116 3.42 1.86 -5.44
C PRO A 116 4.12 2.34 -6.72
N THR A 117 4.90 3.41 -6.61
CA THR A 117 5.76 3.89 -7.71
C THR A 117 7.19 3.39 -7.60
N ILE A 118 7.52 2.74 -6.49
CA ILE A 118 8.82 2.15 -6.19
C ILE A 118 8.62 0.80 -5.49
N ALA A 119 9.53 -0.14 -5.70
CA ALA A 119 9.55 -1.43 -5.01
C ALA A 119 10.68 -1.45 -3.98
N SER A 120 10.54 -0.63 -2.93
CA SER A 120 11.59 -0.42 -1.92
C SER A 120 11.33 -1.06 -0.56
N THR A 121 10.08 -1.47 -0.31
CA THR A 121 9.65 -2.16 0.92
C THR A 121 8.48 -3.11 0.61
N ASP A 122 8.18 -4.02 1.53
CA ASP A 122 7.02 -4.93 1.46
C ASP A 122 5.70 -4.34 2.00
N ALA A 123 5.75 -3.12 2.53
CA ALA A 123 4.64 -2.38 3.12
C ALA A 123 3.37 -2.25 2.24
N PRO A 124 3.42 -2.17 0.89
CA PRO A 124 2.21 -1.97 0.08
C PRO A 124 1.10 -3.00 0.33
N CYS A 125 1.44 -4.24 0.68
CA CYS A 125 0.44 -5.30 0.90
C CYS A 125 -0.03 -5.40 2.35
N SER A 126 0.60 -4.72 3.31
CA SER A 126 0.38 -4.94 4.73
C SER A 126 -0.90 -4.28 5.26
N ALA A 127 -1.49 -4.88 6.30
CA ALA A 127 -2.57 -4.30 7.09
C ALA A 127 -2.03 -3.42 8.23
N LEU A 128 -0.96 -2.67 7.97
CA LEU A 128 -0.40 -1.72 8.92
C LEU A 128 0.13 -0.47 8.22
N SER A 129 0.29 0.58 9.02
CA SER A 129 1.04 1.79 8.67
C SER A 129 2.02 2.16 9.78
N VAL A 130 3.15 2.73 9.38
CA VAL A 130 4.10 3.36 10.30
C VAL A 130 3.75 4.84 10.43
N ILE A 131 3.49 5.29 11.65
CA ILE A 131 3.11 6.67 11.94
C ILE A 131 4.32 7.43 12.49
N TYR A 132 4.52 8.63 11.96
CA TYR A 132 5.61 9.53 12.32
C TYR A 132 5.07 10.84 12.91
N SER A 133 5.91 11.53 13.66
CA SER A 133 5.72 12.94 13.96
C SER A 133 5.85 13.77 12.68
N ASP A 134 5.37 15.02 12.71
CA ASP A 134 5.58 15.97 11.59
C ASP A 134 7.06 16.27 11.33
N SER A 135 7.95 15.94 12.27
CA SER A 135 9.41 16.05 12.14
C SER A 135 10.09 14.76 11.65
N GLY A 136 9.31 13.73 11.28
CA GLY A 136 9.82 12.48 10.72
C GLY A 136 10.36 11.49 11.75
N VAL A 137 10.02 11.65 13.03
CA VAL A 137 10.41 10.70 14.10
C VAL A 137 9.35 9.62 14.21
N PHE A 138 9.75 8.35 14.30
CA PHE A 138 8.82 7.24 14.53
C PHE A 138 7.99 7.47 15.81
N GLU A 139 6.67 7.30 15.72
CA GLU A 139 5.76 7.41 16.86
C GLU A 139 5.09 6.08 17.20
N SER A 140 4.51 5.40 16.20
CA SER A 140 3.75 4.17 16.46
C SER A 140 3.50 3.34 15.21
N TYR A 141 3.03 2.11 15.42
CA TYR A 141 2.40 1.28 14.40
C TYR A 141 0.89 1.39 14.51
N ARG A 142 0.21 1.56 13.37
CA ARG A 142 -1.26 1.50 13.28
C ARG A 142 -1.65 0.24 12.53
N PHE A 143 -2.36 -0.67 13.19
CA PHE A 143 -2.83 -1.93 12.60
C PHE A 143 -4.29 -1.81 12.15
N TYR A 144 -4.62 -2.46 11.03
CA TYR A 144 -5.95 -2.44 10.42
C TYR A 144 -6.62 -3.81 10.49
N SER A 145 -7.96 -3.82 10.41
CA SER A 145 -8.74 -5.06 10.38
C SER A 145 -8.68 -5.79 9.03
N LYS A 146 -8.19 -5.13 7.97
CA LYS A 146 -8.03 -5.71 6.63
C LYS A 146 -6.78 -5.16 5.93
N ASN A 147 -6.24 -5.95 5.01
CA ASN A 147 -5.24 -5.49 4.03
C ASN A 147 -5.90 -4.58 2.97
N PRO A 148 -5.10 -3.88 2.13
CA PRO A 148 -5.62 -3.13 1.00
C PRO A 148 -6.51 -3.94 0.06
N ASP A 149 -7.52 -3.30 -0.54
CA ASP A 149 -8.42 -3.97 -1.48
C ASP A 149 -7.78 -4.19 -2.85
N LEU A 150 -6.88 -3.29 -3.24
CA LEU A 150 -6.07 -3.40 -4.45
C LEU A 150 -4.63 -2.99 -4.17
N VAL A 151 -3.68 -3.79 -4.63
CA VAL A 151 -2.29 -3.39 -4.84
C VAL A 151 -2.00 -3.52 -6.33
N LEU A 152 -1.71 -2.40 -7.00
CA LEU A 152 -1.46 -2.35 -8.45
C LEU A 152 -0.05 -1.81 -8.72
N VAL A 153 0.81 -2.68 -9.23
CA VAL A 153 2.24 -2.41 -9.45
C VAL A 153 2.51 -2.28 -10.95
N ASP A 154 2.62 -1.04 -11.43
CA ASP A 154 3.12 -0.80 -12.79
C ASP A 154 4.65 -0.94 -12.80
N THR A 155 5.14 -2.04 -13.35
CA THR A 155 6.58 -2.36 -13.34
C THR A 155 7.40 -1.40 -14.19
N ALA A 156 6.80 -0.76 -15.21
CA ALA A 156 7.49 0.26 -15.99
C ALA A 156 7.73 1.54 -15.18
N VAL A 157 6.75 1.91 -14.33
CA VAL A 157 6.90 3.02 -13.39
C VAL A 157 7.97 2.68 -12.34
N CYS A 158 7.88 1.51 -11.70
CA CYS A 158 8.87 1.10 -10.70
C CYS A 158 10.29 1.01 -11.26
N ALA A 159 10.45 0.51 -12.51
CA ALA A 159 11.75 0.40 -13.16
C ALA A 159 12.38 1.76 -13.51
N SER A 160 11.58 2.83 -13.60
CA SER A 160 12.09 4.19 -13.84
C SER A 160 12.69 4.86 -12.59
N ALA A 161 12.43 4.30 -11.41
CA ALA A 161 12.95 4.83 -10.15
C ALA A 161 14.45 4.53 -9.98
N PRO A 162 15.18 5.30 -9.14
CA PRO A 162 16.59 5.03 -8.86
C PRO A 162 16.80 3.60 -8.36
N ALA A 163 17.73 2.85 -8.99
CA ALA A 163 17.99 1.44 -8.69
C ALA A 163 18.31 1.15 -7.21
N ARG A 164 18.83 2.14 -6.48
CA ARG A 164 19.03 2.06 -5.02
C ARG A 164 17.74 1.73 -4.26
N LEU A 165 16.59 2.23 -4.71
CA LEU A 165 15.30 1.95 -4.08
C LEU A 165 14.88 0.50 -4.30
N PHE A 166 15.11 -0.06 -5.50
CA PHE A 166 14.88 -1.48 -5.74
C PHE A 166 15.83 -2.37 -4.92
N ALA A 167 17.11 -1.99 -4.82
CA ALA A 167 18.06 -2.68 -3.94
C ALA A 167 17.64 -2.64 -2.46
N SER A 168 17.02 -1.54 -2.00
CA SER A 168 16.40 -1.48 -0.67
C SER A 168 15.28 -2.50 -0.50
N GLY A 169 14.43 -2.68 -1.52
CA GLY A 169 13.36 -3.69 -1.49
C GLY A 169 13.88 -5.12 -1.49
N ILE A 170 14.98 -5.39 -2.20
CA ILE A 170 15.69 -6.68 -2.12
C ILE A 170 16.17 -6.92 -0.69
N ALA A 171 16.81 -5.93 -0.06
CA ALA A 171 17.30 -6.04 1.31
C ALA A 171 16.18 -6.31 2.31
N ASP A 172 15.03 -5.65 2.14
CA ASP A 172 13.82 -5.89 2.95
C ASP A 172 13.28 -7.32 2.75
N GLY A 173 13.18 -7.78 1.50
CA GLY A 173 12.72 -9.14 1.18
C GLY A 173 13.64 -10.26 1.68
N LEU A 174 14.94 -10.02 1.79
CA LEU A 174 15.91 -10.99 2.35
C LEU A 174 15.66 -11.26 3.84
N ALA A 175 15.07 -10.32 4.59
CA ALA A 175 14.73 -10.52 6.00
C ALA A 175 13.50 -11.42 6.18
N THR A 176 12.56 -11.41 5.22
CA THR A 176 11.23 -12.03 5.35
C THR A 176 11.29 -13.51 5.76
N TRP A 177 12.10 -14.33 5.09
CA TRP A 177 12.18 -15.76 5.43
C TRP A 177 12.86 -16.01 6.77
N VAL A 178 13.94 -15.27 7.06
CA VAL A 178 14.68 -15.38 8.32
C VAL A 178 13.75 -15.08 9.50
N GLU A 179 12.99 -13.98 9.42
CA GLU A 179 12.05 -13.56 10.47
C GLU A 179 10.85 -14.50 10.57
N ALA A 180 10.24 -14.90 9.45
CA ALA A 180 9.11 -15.83 9.45
C ALA A 180 9.48 -17.20 10.06
N GLN A 181 10.68 -17.70 9.76
CA GLN A 181 11.21 -18.92 10.33
C GLN A 181 11.46 -18.79 11.84
N ALA A 182 12.00 -17.64 12.29
CA ALA A 182 12.20 -17.37 13.70
C ALA A 182 10.88 -17.38 14.47
N VAL A 183 9.85 -16.66 13.97
CA VAL A 183 8.51 -16.62 14.57
C VAL A 183 7.86 -18.01 14.63
N ALA A 184 8.00 -18.81 13.57
CA ALA A 184 7.45 -20.16 13.55
C ALA A 184 8.14 -21.10 14.55
N ARG A 185 9.47 -21.04 14.65
CA ARG A 185 10.26 -21.87 15.58
C ARG A 185 10.07 -21.47 17.04
N SER A 186 9.85 -20.19 17.32
CA SER A 186 9.58 -19.69 18.67
C SER A 186 8.13 -19.87 19.11
N HIS A 187 7.25 -20.39 18.24
CA HIS A 187 5.81 -20.48 18.47
C HIS A 187 5.16 -19.13 18.83
N SER A 188 5.74 -18.04 18.32
CA SER A 188 5.20 -16.68 18.53
C SER A 188 4.05 -16.40 17.57
N LYS A 189 3.21 -15.42 17.93
CA LYS A 189 2.14 -14.96 17.04
C LYS A 189 2.72 -14.12 15.91
N SER A 190 2.17 -14.31 14.71
CA SER A 190 2.42 -13.45 13.56
C SER A 190 1.74 -12.09 13.71
N MET A 191 2.04 -11.17 12.80
CA MET A 191 1.47 -9.81 12.76
C MET A 191 -0.06 -9.78 12.61
N VAL A 192 -0.69 -10.87 12.18
CA VAL A 192 -2.16 -11.00 12.09
C VAL A 192 -2.78 -11.62 13.34
N ASN A 193 -2.05 -11.64 14.46
CA ASN A 193 -2.46 -12.18 15.76
C ASN A 193 -2.90 -13.66 15.69
N GLY A 194 -2.19 -14.44 14.87
CA GLY A 194 -2.42 -15.86 14.66
C GLY A 194 -1.11 -16.64 14.55
N ASP A 195 -1.18 -17.95 14.71
CA ASP A 195 -0.05 -18.84 14.46
C ASP A 195 0.31 -18.84 12.96
N PRO A 196 1.60 -18.87 12.59
CA PRO A 196 2.03 -18.89 11.20
C PRO A 196 1.45 -20.06 10.42
N THR A 197 0.88 -19.78 9.24
CA THR A 197 0.31 -20.81 8.37
C THR A 197 1.38 -21.44 7.48
N ILE A 198 1.12 -22.67 6.99
CA ILE A 198 1.95 -23.31 5.96
C ILE A 198 2.02 -22.41 4.71
N ALA A 199 0.90 -21.79 4.32
CA ALA A 199 0.84 -20.87 3.19
C ALA A 199 1.75 -19.64 3.39
N GLY A 200 1.68 -18.98 4.56
CA GLY A 200 2.54 -17.83 4.87
C GLY A 200 4.03 -18.19 4.87
N LEU A 201 4.40 -19.34 5.44
CA LEU A 201 5.79 -19.83 5.43
C LEU A 201 6.27 -20.19 4.02
N ALA A 202 5.41 -20.79 3.19
CA ALA A 202 5.75 -21.11 1.81
C ALA A 202 5.99 -19.84 0.97
N ILE A 203 5.18 -18.79 1.16
CA ILE A 203 5.37 -17.50 0.48
C ILE A 203 6.67 -16.82 0.96
N ALA A 204 6.95 -16.82 2.26
CA ALA A 204 8.19 -16.26 2.79
C ALA A 204 9.43 -16.98 2.23
N ARG A 205 9.39 -18.31 2.12
CA ARG A 205 10.45 -19.09 1.48
C ARG A 205 10.58 -18.80 -0.01
N ALA A 206 9.48 -18.67 -0.74
CA ALA A 206 9.50 -18.32 -2.16
C ALA A 206 10.12 -16.92 -2.39
N CYS A 207 9.98 -15.99 -1.44
CA CYS A 207 10.69 -14.71 -1.47
C CYS A 207 12.21 -14.92 -1.49
N GLU A 208 12.75 -15.68 -0.53
CA GLU A 208 14.20 -15.98 -0.47
C GLU A 208 14.69 -16.70 -1.74
N GLU A 209 13.98 -17.74 -2.19
CA GLU A 209 14.34 -18.51 -3.40
C GLU A 209 14.29 -17.67 -4.68
N THR A 210 13.53 -16.57 -4.71
CA THR A 210 13.48 -15.65 -5.86
C THR A 210 14.62 -14.63 -5.85
N LEU A 211 15.14 -14.29 -4.65
CA LEU A 211 16.18 -13.28 -4.48
C LEU A 211 17.62 -13.84 -4.59
N LEU A 212 17.79 -15.15 -4.43
CA LEU A 212 19.08 -15.87 -4.45
C LEU A 212 19.27 -16.67 -5.75
#